data_AF-M7ZTJ4-F1
#
_entry.id   AF-M7ZTJ4-F1
#
_cell.length_a   1.000
_cell.length_b   1.000
_cell.length_c   1.000
_cell.angle_alpha   90.00
_cell.angle_beta   90.00
_cell.angle_gamma   90.00
#
_symmetry.space_group_name_H-M   'P 1'
#
loop_
_entity.id
_entity.type
_entity.pdbx_description
1 polymer ?
#
loop_
_entity_poly.entity_id
_entity_poly.type
_entity_poly.pdbx_seq_one_letter_code
_entity_poly.pdbx_strand_id
1 'polypeptide(L)'
;MLEFDLDRQSLAVIKGPSDMNYSGSHRVIKTEQGTVGWLRFKFPILEIWLRKKNCLGLATWLQHKTVDMHDILGIPPRVSKKPWHQEILGYDEDNNVIILYVDDSAYMLDLKSMESTKLDESRLMNRCHPFASFYPPDRAI
;
A
#
# COMPACT_ATOMS: atom_id res chain seq x y z
N MET A 1 -2.08 -3.99 -13.75
CA MET A 1 -2.62 -5.01 -12.82
C MET A 1 -3.34 -6.06 -13.65
N LEU A 2 -3.30 -7.33 -13.23
CA LEU A 2 -4.10 -8.39 -13.85
C LEU A 2 -5.28 -8.70 -12.94
N GLU A 3 -6.43 -8.96 -13.55
CA GLU A 3 -7.62 -9.49 -12.86
C GLU A 3 -8.00 -10.79 -13.54
N PHE A 4 -8.35 -11.78 -12.73
CA PHE A 4 -8.93 -13.01 -13.24
C PHE A 4 -10.43 -12.81 -13.42
N ASP A 5 -10.85 -12.75 -14.67
CA ASP A 5 -12.26 -12.72 -15.05
C ASP A 5 -12.84 -14.13 -14.89
N LEU A 6 -13.69 -14.31 -13.89
CA LEU A 6 -14.33 -15.60 -13.57
C LEU A 6 -15.32 -16.03 -14.65
N ASP A 7 -16.00 -15.08 -15.32
CA ASP A 7 -17.00 -15.37 -16.35
C ASP A 7 -16.30 -15.88 -17.61
N ARG A 8 -15.19 -15.24 -17.98
CA ARG A 8 -14.39 -15.60 -19.15
C ARG A 8 -13.31 -16.64 -18.87
N GLN A 9 -13.09 -16.98 -17.59
CA GLN A 9 -12.00 -17.82 -17.11
C GLN A 9 -10.63 -17.40 -17.69
N SER A 10 -10.35 -16.09 -17.71
CA SER A 10 -9.16 -15.53 -18.36
C SER A 10 -8.58 -14.35 -17.60
N LEU A 11 -7.30 -14.04 -17.86
CA LEU A 11 -6.65 -12.87 -17.29
C LEU A 11 -6.94 -11.64 -18.15
N ALA A 12 -7.50 -10.62 -17.53
CA ALA A 12 -7.72 -9.30 -18.12
C ALA A 12 -6.69 -8.30 -17.58
N VAL A 13 -6.24 -7.39 -18.45
CA VAL A 13 -5.35 -6.29 -18.06
C VAL A 13 -6.19 -5.11 -17.58
N ILE A 14 -5.93 -4.68 -16.34
CA ILE A 14 -6.47 -3.45 -15.78
C ILE A 14 -5.39 -2.37 -15.83
N LYS A 15 -5.72 -1.29 -16.54
CA LYS A 15 -4.94 -0.07 -16.55
C LYS A 15 -5.09 0.63 -15.19
N GLY A 16 -3.97 1.10 -14.66
CA GLY A 16 -3.98 1.91 -13.45
C GLY A 16 -4.36 3.36 -13.70
N PRO A 17 -4.42 4.17 -12.63
CA PRO A 17 -4.44 5.62 -12.76
C PRO A 17 -3.18 6.10 -13.52
N SER A 18 -3.24 7.32 -14.06
CA SER A 18 -2.11 7.93 -14.79
C SER A 18 -0.87 8.14 -13.89
N ASP A 19 0.32 8.22 -14.48
CA ASP A 19 1.61 8.46 -13.80
C ASP A 19 2.07 7.39 -12.79
N MET A 20 1.92 6.12 -13.15
CA MET A 20 2.26 4.96 -12.30
C MET A 20 3.56 4.23 -12.70
N ASN A 21 4.46 4.90 -13.43
CA ASN A 21 5.65 4.26 -14.03
C ASN A 21 6.83 4.03 -13.06
N TYR A 22 6.67 4.29 -11.76
CA TYR A 22 7.75 4.13 -10.79
C TYR A 22 7.57 2.85 -9.96
N SER A 23 8.56 1.96 -10.02
CA SER A 23 8.60 0.74 -9.21
C SER A 23 8.74 1.08 -7.73
N GLY A 24 7.98 0.43 -6.85
CA GLY A 24 8.09 0.58 -5.40
C GLY A 24 7.25 1.70 -4.77
N SER A 25 6.72 2.64 -5.57
CA SER A 25 5.86 3.72 -5.07
C SER A 25 4.39 3.36 -5.00
N HIS A 26 4.02 2.13 -5.34
CA HIS A 26 2.61 1.75 -5.44
C HIS A 26 2.35 0.32 -4.98
N ARG A 27 1.17 0.09 -4.39
CA ARG A 27 0.71 -1.24 -3.99
C ARG A 27 -0.79 -1.43 -4.21
N VAL A 28 -1.18 -2.65 -4.55
CA VAL A 28 -2.58 -3.07 -4.46
C VAL A 28 -2.89 -3.33 -2.98
N ILE A 29 -4.03 -2.82 -2.53
CA ILE A 29 -4.53 -2.97 -1.17
C ILE A 29 -5.98 -3.44 -1.20
N LYS A 30 -6.42 -4.06 -0.11
CA LYS A 30 -7.83 -4.28 0.15
C LYS A 30 -8.40 -3.05 0.84
N THR A 31 -9.57 -2.63 0.40
CA THR A 31 -10.24 -1.44 0.93
C THR A 31 -11.12 -1.81 2.11
N GLU A 32 -11.55 -0.82 2.89
CA GLU A 32 -12.52 -1.04 3.97
C GLU A 32 -13.84 -1.65 3.48
N GLN A 33 -14.18 -1.46 2.20
CA GLN A 33 -15.37 -2.06 1.57
C GLN A 33 -15.11 -3.48 1.03
N GLY A 34 -13.94 -4.07 1.31
CA GLY A 34 -13.55 -5.39 0.81
C GLY A 34 -13.27 -5.43 -0.70
N THR A 35 -13.12 -4.27 -1.34
CA THR A 35 -12.84 -4.16 -2.77
C THR A 35 -11.34 -3.96 -3.02
N VAL A 36 -10.95 -4.01 -4.30
CA VAL A 36 -9.58 -3.74 -4.71
C VAL A 36 -9.33 -2.24 -4.73
N GLY A 37 -8.32 -1.82 -3.97
CA GLY A 37 -7.79 -0.48 -3.93
C GLY A 37 -6.36 -0.42 -4.46
N TRP A 38 -5.93 0.79 -4.75
CA TRP A 38 -4.57 1.07 -5.16
C TRP A 38 -4.04 2.22 -4.31
N LEU A 39 -2.92 1.98 -3.65
CA LEU A 39 -2.20 2.99 -2.89
C LEU A 39 -0.98 3.47 -3.68
N ARG A 40 -0.83 4.78 -3.79
CA ARG A 40 0.34 5.46 -4.34
C ARG A 40 1.02 6.26 -3.24
N PHE A 41 2.33 6.13 -3.14
CA PHE A 41 3.15 6.81 -2.16
C PHE A 41 4.24 7.63 -2.86
N LYS A 42 4.22 8.94 -2.63
CA LYS A 42 5.29 9.85 -3.04
C LYS A 42 5.41 10.93 -1.98
N PHE A 43 6.39 10.80 -1.10
CA PHE A 43 6.54 11.69 0.04
C PHE A 43 6.51 13.18 -0.36
N PRO A 44 5.71 14.02 0.32
CA PRO A 44 4.95 13.74 1.55
C PRO A 44 3.52 13.27 1.30
N ILE A 45 3.14 12.85 0.10
CA ILE A 45 1.76 12.52 -0.24
C ILE A 45 1.55 11.00 -0.31
N LEU A 46 0.51 10.54 0.37
CA LEU A 46 -0.05 9.20 0.25
C LEU A 46 -1.46 9.31 -0.35
N GLU A 47 -1.73 8.57 -1.42
CA GLU A 47 -3.03 8.55 -2.08
C GLU A 47 -3.60 7.15 -2.10
N ILE A 48 -4.90 7.06 -1.85
CA ILE A 48 -5.68 5.84 -1.95
C ILE A 48 -6.72 6.03 -3.05
N TRP A 49 -6.70 5.11 -4.00
CA TRP A 49 -7.59 5.03 -5.13
C TRP A 49 -8.48 3.79 -5.00
N LEU A 50 -9.77 3.97 -5.18
CA LEU A 50 -10.74 2.86 -5.18
C LEU A 50 -11.12 2.52 -6.61
N ARG A 51 -11.30 1.23 -6.88
CA ARG A 51 -11.88 0.78 -8.14
C ARG A 51 -13.40 0.73 -8.01
N LYS A 52 -14.12 1.54 -8.81
CA LYS A 52 -15.58 1.57 -8.82
C LYS A 52 -16.11 1.21 -10.19
N LYS A 53 -17.16 0.39 -10.25
CA LYS A 53 -17.93 0.15 -11.49
C LYS A 53 -19.02 1.20 -11.62
N ASN A 54 -19.17 1.78 -12.81
CA ASN A 54 -20.31 2.64 -13.11
C ASN A 54 -21.57 1.81 -13.42
N CYS A 55 -22.70 2.48 -13.65
CA CYS A 55 -23.98 1.83 -13.98
C CYS A 55 -23.94 0.99 -15.26
N LEU A 56 -22.97 1.24 -16.15
CA LEU A 56 -22.74 0.51 -17.39
C LEU A 56 -21.75 -0.66 -17.21
N GLY A 57 -21.32 -0.95 -15.97
CA GLY A 57 -20.37 -2.02 -15.66
C GLY A 57 -18.89 -1.69 -15.95
N LEU A 58 -18.58 -0.49 -16.45
CA LEU A 58 -17.21 -0.05 -16.69
C LEU A 58 -16.53 0.31 -15.38
N ALA A 59 -15.38 -0.31 -15.10
CA ALA A 59 -14.58 -0.03 -13.92
C ALA A 59 -13.64 1.15 -14.15
N THR A 60 -13.65 2.12 -13.23
CA THR A 60 -12.74 3.27 -13.23
C THR A 60 -12.08 3.43 -11.86
N TRP A 61 -10.91 4.09 -11.84
CA TRP A 61 -10.23 4.45 -10.61
C TRP A 61 -10.69 5.82 -10.14
N LEU A 62 -11.06 5.93 -8.87
CA LEU A 62 -11.45 7.18 -8.24
C LEU A 62 -10.52 7.44 -7.05
N GLN A 63 -9.93 8.64 -7.01
CA GLN A 63 -9.14 9.08 -5.86
C GLN A 63 -10.09 9.24 -4.67
N HIS A 64 -9.84 8.45 -3.63
CA HIS A 64 -10.71 8.37 -2.48
C HIS A 64 -10.17 9.16 -1.29
N LYS A 65 -8.87 9.01 -1.01
CA LYS A 65 -8.22 9.68 0.12
C LYS A 65 -6.83 10.16 -0.29
N THR A 66 -6.48 11.35 0.16
CA THR A 66 -5.12 11.91 0.07
C THR A 66 -4.72 12.30 1.47
N VAL A 67 -3.53 11.88 1.89
CA VAL A 67 -2.99 12.15 3.22
C VAL A 67 -1.65 12.83 3.03
N ASP A 68 -1.46 13.95 3.73
CA ASP A 68 -0.14 14.52 3.92
C ASP A 68 0.55 13.75 5.07
N MET A 69 1.68 13.16 4.77
CA MET A 69 2.49 12.40 5.71
C MET A 69 3.02 13.28 6.84
N HIS A 70 3.04 14.60 6.69
CA HIS A 70 3.34 15.53 7.77
C HIS A 70 2.28 15.53 8.88
N ASP A 71 1.04 15.13 8.56
CA ASP A 71 -0.05 15.03 9.55
C ASP A 71 -0.03 13.68 10.30
N ILE A 72 0.79 12.73 9.85
CA ILE A 72 0.90 11.40 10.46
C ILE A 72 1.90 11.44 11.63
N LEU A 73 1.41 11.09 12.81
CA LEU A 73 2.23 11.03 14.02
C LEU A 73 3.39 10.03 13.84
N GLY A 74 4.60 10.45 14.20
CA GLY A 74 5.80 9.62 14.22
C GLY A 74 6.70 9.73 12.98
N ILE A 75 6.24 10.34 11.89
CA ILE A 75 7.05 10.52 10.67
C ILE A 75 7.64 11.93 10.67
N PRO A 76 8.98 12.09 10.72
CA PRO A 76 9.58 13.41 10.81
C PRO A 76 9.37 14.21 9.52
N PRO A 77 9.17 15.53 9.62
CA PRO A 77 9.12 16.38 8.44
C PRO A 77 10.46 16.33 7.70
N ARG A 78 10.41 16.56 6.39
CA ARG A 78 11.59 16.48 5.54
C ARG A 78 12.54 17.63 5.84
N VAL A 79 13.65 17.31 6.52
CA VAL A 79 14.66 18.30 6.94
C VAL A 79 15.64 18.66 5.81
N SER A 80 15.79 17.80 4.79
CA SER A 80 16.80 17.97 3.74
C SER A 80 16.23 17.98 2.31
N LYS A 81 16.87 18.75 1.42
CA LYS A 81 16.53 18.82 -0.01
C LYS A 81 17.06 17.64 -0.83
N LYS A 82 17.81 16.72 -0.24
CA LYS A 82 18.30 15.52 -0.94
C LYS A 82 17.11 14.62 -1.31
N PRO A 83 17.12 13.90 -2.44
CA PRO A 83 16.07 12.93 -2.73
C PRO A 83 16.06 11.85 -1.64
N TRP A 84 14.90 11.65 -1.01
CA TRP A 84 14.72 10.60 0.00
C TRP A 84 14.56 9.28 -0.74
N HIS A 85 15.21 8.22 -0.26
CA HIS A 85 14.80 6.90 -0.68
C HIS A 85 13.41 6.67 -0.07
N GLN A 86 12.44 6.42 -0.94
CA GLN A 86 11.05 6.22 -0.55
C GLN A 86 10.49 5.01 -1.28
N GLU A 87 9.96 4.05 -0.52
CA GLU A 87 9.41 2.83 -1.08
C GLU A 87 8.33 2.26 -0.16
N ILE A 88 7.36 1.57 -0.75
CA ILE A 88 6.46 0.70 -0.01
C ILE A 88 7.15 -0.66 0.10
N LEU A 89 7.60 -1.02 1.30
CA LEU A 89 8.31 -2.27 1.54
C LEU A 89 7.38 -3.48 1.62
N GLY A 90 6.16 -3.28 2.12
CA GLY A 90 5.20 -4.35 2.39
C GLY A 90 3.80 -3.83 2.69
N TYR A 91 2.81 -4.71 2.62
CA TYR A 91 1.45 -4.48 3.11
C TYR A 91 0.89 -5.81 3.58
N ASP A 92 0.28 -5.73 4.74
CA ASP A 92 -0.43 -6.78 5.45
C ASP A 92 -1.93 -6.59 5.18
N GLU A 93 -2.50 -7.50 4.40
CA GLU A 93 -3.92 -7.45 4.05
C GLU A 93 -4.83 -7.69 5.25
N ASP A 94 -4.41 -8.55 6.18
CA ASP A 94 -5.23 -8.97 7.32
C ASP A 94 -5.33 -7.87 8.36
N ASN A 95 -4.23 -7.13 8.58
CA ASN A 95 -4.17 -6.04 9.55
C ASN A 95 -4.37 -4.64 8.94
N ASN A 96 -4.51 -4.54 7.62
CA ASN A 96 -4.63 -3.27 6.89
C ASN A 96 -3.46 -2.29 7.17
N VAL A 97 -2.25 -2.84 7.24
CA VAL A 97 -1.02 -2.12 7.60
C VAL A 97 -0.09 -2.05 6.39
N ILE A 98 0.49 -0.88 6.14
CA ILE A 98 1.52 -0.69 5.13
C ILE A 98 2.87 -0.39 5.79
N ILE A 99 3.95 -0.94 5.25
CA ILE A 99 5.31 -0.64 5.67
C ILE A 99 5.93 0.31 4.66
N LEU A 100 6.24 1.53 5.11
CA LEU A 100 6.86 2.58 4.31
C LEU A 100 8.31 2.71 4.71
N TYR A 101 9.19 2.79 3.71
CA TYR A 101 10.56 3.25 3.91
C TYR A 101 10.64 4.72 3.53
N VAL A 102 11.14 5.53 4.45
CA VAL A 102 11.21 6.98 4.31
C VAL A 102 12.54 7.44 4.90
N ASP A 103 13.40 8.01 4.05
CA ASP A 103 14.77 8.41 4.38
C ASP A 103 15.66 7.21 4.74
N ASP A 104 15.85 6.96 6.03
CA ASP A 104 16.71 5.92 6.61
C ASP A 104 15.93 5.06 7.63
N SER A 105 14.60 5.07 7.57
CA SER A 105 13.77 4.39 8.57
C SER A 105 12.51 3.79 7.96
N ALA A 106 12.11 2.67 8.55
CA ALA A 106 10.86 2.01 8.22
C ALA A 106 9.76 2.37 9.22
N TYR A 107 8.57 2.61 8.68
CA TYR A 107 7.39 2.97 9.44
C TYR A 107 6.27 2.01 9.09
N MET A 108 5.66 1.45 10.13
CA MET A 108 4.42 0.72 10.04
C MET A 108 3.27 1.72 10.14
N LEU A 109 2.45 1.84 9.11
CA LEU A 109 1.32 2.75 9.04
C LEU A 109 0.03 1.94 9.00
N ASP A 110 -0.84 2.15 9.98
CA ASP A 110 -2.21 1.65 9.97
C ASP A 110 -3.05 2.54 9.03
N LEU A 111 -3.60 1.95 7.96
CA LEU A 111 -4.36 2.69 6.95
C LEU A 111 -5.74 3.15 7.43
N LYS A 112 -6.24 2.63 8.54
CA LYS A 112 -7.51 3.01 9.14
C LYS A 112 -7.32 4.17 10.12
N SER A 113 -6.43 4.03 11.09
CA SER A 113 -6.18 5.08 12.10
C SER A 113 -5.29 6.21 11.58
N MET A 114 -4.49 5.96 10.53
CA MET A 114 -3.44 6.87 10.05
C MET A 114 -2.38 7.19 11.12
N GLU A 115 -2.17 6.27 12.06
CA GLU A 115 -1.08 6.34 13.02
C GLU A 115 0.10 5.50 12.54
N SER A 116 1.31 5.98 12.82
CA SER A 116 2.54 5.25 12.46
C SER A 116 3.34 4.83 13.68
N THR A 117 3.98 3.67 13.56
CA THR A 117 4.99 3.18 14.50
C THR A 117 6.30 3.01 13.74
N LYS A 118 7.38 3.60 14.24
CA LYS A 118 8.73 3.41 13.71
C LYS A 118 9.21 1.99 14.04
N LEU A 119 9.63 1.23 13.03
CA LEU A 119 10.06 -0.16 13.19
C LEU A 119 11.56 -0.30 13.47
N ASP A 120 12.39 0.38 12.67
CA ASP A 120 13.85 0.27 12.77
C ASP A 120 14.56 1.44 12.04
N GLU A 121 15.79 1.74 12.46
CA GLU A 121 16.74 2.67 11.82
C GLU A 121 17.78 1.93 10.97
N SER A 122 17.36 0.91 10.23
CA SER A 122 18.25 0.19 9.33
C SER A 122 18.20 0.77 7.92
N ARG A 123 19.33 1.34 7.51
CA ARG A 123 19.58 1.92 6.17
C ARG A 123 19.49 0.94 5.00
N LEU A 124 19.31 -0.35 5.27
CA LEU A 124 19.44 -1.44 4.30
C LEU A 124 18.16 -2.25 4.08
N MET A 125 17.02 -1.78 4.60
CA MET A 125 15.77 -2.54 4.50
C MET A 125 15.13 -2.39 3.11
N ASN A 126 15.47 -3.32 2.20
CA ASN A 126 15.00 -3.26 0.81
C ASN A 126 13.59 -3.85 0.58
N ARG A 127 13.16 -4.83 1.40
CA ARG A 127 11.81 -5.43 1.33
C ARG A 127 11.36 -5.94 2.69
N CYS A 128 10.05 -5.87 2.94
CA CYS A 128 9.43 -6.43 4.14
C CYS A 128 8.24 -7.29 3.75
N HIS A 129 8.20 -8.50 4.29
CA HIS A 129 7.07 -9.41 4.13
C HIS A 129 6.39 -9.55 5.50
N PRO A 130 5.26 -8.84 5.73
CA PRO A 130 4.49 -9.01 6.94
C PRO A 130 4.10 -10.48 7.11
N PHE A 131 4.13 -10.95 8.34
CA PHE A 131 3.90 -12.35 8.67
C PHE A 131 3.03 -12.42 9.92
N ALA A 132 1.85 -13.04 9.79
CA ALA A 132 0.88 -13.10 10.87
C ALA A 132 0.98 -14.39 11.69
N SER A 133 1.27 -15.55 11.09
CA SER A 133 1.28 -16.82 11.83
C SER A 133 2.03 -17.94 11.13
N PHE A 134 2.61 -18.85 11.91
CA PHE A 134 3.08 -20.16 11.44
C PHE A 134 1.91 -21.13 11.46
N TYR A 135 1.79 -21.97 10.43
CA TYR A 135 0.92 -23.15 10.51
C TYR A 135 1.56 -24.13 11.51
N PRO A 136 0.94 -24.40 12.67
CA PRO A 136 1.41 -25.49 13.51
C PRO A 136 1.17 -26.82 12.77
N PRO A 137 2.10 -27.78 12.80
CA PRO A 137 1.82 -29.12 12.28
C PRO A 137 0.62 -29.69 13.03
N ASP A 138 -0.33 -30.24 12.28
CA ASP A 138 -1.59 -30.78 12.81
C ASP A 138 -1.31 -31.65 14.05
N ARG A 139 -1.91 -31.29 15.17
CA ARG A 139 -2.03 -32.23 16.29
C ARG A 139 -2.88 -33.39 15.79
N ALA A 140 -2.22 -34.48 15.42
CA ALA A 140 -2.88 -35.78 15.24
C ALA A 140 -3.73 -36.05 16.49
N ILE A 141 -5.03 -36.25 16.28
CA ILE A 141 -6.00 -36.68 17.28
C ILE A 141 -5.70 -38.14 17.66
#